data_AF-A0A8S1LK69-F1
#
_entry.id   AF-A0A8S1LK69-F1
#
_cell.length_a   1.000
_cell.length_b   1.000
_cell.length_c   1.000
_cell.angle_alpha   90.00
_cell.angle_beta   90.00
_cell.angle_gamma   90.00
#
_symmetry.space_group_name_H-M   'P 1'
#
loop_
_entity.id
_entity.type
_entity.pdbx_description
1 polymer ?
#
loop_
_entity_poly.entity_id
_entity_poly.type
_entity_poly.pdbx_seq_one_letter_code
_entity_poly.pdbx_strand_id
1 'polypeptide(L)'
;MIKILICLFVLIQILCQDGDGMDEAKKLYQELHGEIELEENSNENEQEQEDKECEATKQDEQIYMAKQLSKVVLEEQIEKITKRLSDINVQIESLKYNMPTNEKSDECIEFKDCAACTKNAKCGWCSMEEKCVAGDNIAPFYTMCNFYNYLYCAGECARYVDCDSCVKDTACGWCEDQPHIIISCVQLDSDGIQCPQNYLIGDGADKCPKRQLIVLKTVNNKKRKETKAEEPNNKNSERGWEDNYVFVRQGRYKERMNALRENASPSGASVGTNELDRLYDERATLEKKLNSYQKQYKKLVGEGGEDGQDENADE
;
A
#
# COMPACT_ATOMS: atom_id res chain seq x y z
N MET A 1 2.35 38.24 -16.09
CA MET A 1 3.78 37.96 -15.88
C MET A 1 4.35 36.92 -16.84
N ILE A 2 3.78 35.71 -16.95
CA ILE A 2 4.30 34.66 -17.87
C ILE A 2 4.41 35.11 -19.34
N LYS A 3 3.43 35.85 -19.86
CA LYS A 3 3.48 36.38 -21.24
C LYS A 3 4.59 37.41 -21.49
N ILE A 4 5.03 38.14 -20.47
CA ILE A 4 6.09 39.17 -20.59
C ILE A 4 7.47 38.49 -20.57
N LEU A 5 7.64 37.45 -19.75
CA LEU A 5 8.85 36.62 -19.73
C LEU A 5 9.04 35.89 -21.06
N ILE A 6 7.96 35.38 -21.68
CA ILE A 6 8.03 34.75 -23.00
C ILE A 6 8.46 35.76 -24.08
N CYS A 7 7.96 37.00 -24.05
CA CYS A 7 8.39 38.03 -25.01
C CYS A 7 9.85 38.47 -24.85
N LEU A 8 10.34 38.62 -23.62
CA LEU A 8 11.76 38.95 -23.38
C LEU A 8 12.69 37.80 -23.78
N PHE A 9 12.29 36.56 -23.55
CA PHE A 9 13.08 35.40 -23.93
C PHE A 9 13.16 35.25 -25.47
N VAL A 10 12.06 35.52 -26.18
CA VAL A 10 12.04 35.53 -27.65
C VAL A 10 12.91 36.66 -28.21
N LEU A 11 12.89 37.85 -27.59
CA LEU A 11 13.76 38.97 -27.99
C LEU A 11 15.25 38.64 -27.79
N ILE A 12 15.62 38.03 -26.67
CA ILE A 12 17.01 37.62 -26.40
C ILE A 12 17.45 36.52 -27.36
N GLN A 13 16.59 35.54 -27.67
CA GLN A 13 16.89 34.50 -28.66
C GLN A 13 17.09 35.06 -30.07
N ILE A 14 16.26 36.04 -30.49
CA ILE A 14 16.41 36.73 -31.78
C ILE A 14 17.73 37.50 -31.83
N LEU A 15 18.13 38.13 -30.73
CA LEU A 15 19.40 38.86 -30.63
C LEU A 15 20.65 37.95 -30.60
N CYS A 16 20.48 36.66 -30.32
CA CYS A 16 21.60 35.71 -30.24
C CYS A 16 21.75 34.79 -31.47
N GLN A 17 20.75 34.70 -32.36
CA GLN A 17 20.78 33.75 -33.49
C GLN A 17 21.54 34.26 -34.72
N ASP A 18 21.59 35.58 -34.93
CA ASP A 18 22.28 36.17 -36.06
C ASP A 18 23.44 37.02 -35.53
N GLY A 19 24.67 36.48 -35.57
CA GLY A 19 25.89 37.14 -35.10
C GLY A 19 26.15 38.52 -35.71
N ASP A 20 25.44 38.88 -36.78
CA ASP A 20 25.47 40.20 -37.42
C ASP A 20 24.80 41.31 -36.58
N GLY A 21 23.94 40.97 -35.61
CA GLY A 21 23.25 41.96 -34.77
C GLY A 21 24.15 42.64 -33.71
N MET A 22 25.32 42.05 -33.42
CA MET A 22 26.22 42.58 -32.39
C MET A 22 26.96 43.84 -32.88
N ASP A 23 27.22 43.95 -34.18
CA ASP A 23 27.90 45.11 -34.78
C ASP A 23 27.01 46.34 -34.81
N GLU A 24 25.71 46.17 -35.06
CA GLU A 24 24.74 47.28 -35.05
C GLU A 24 24.44 47.77 -33.62
N ALA A 25 24.45 46.86 -32.64
CA ALA A 25 24.40 47.20 -31.21
C ALA A 25 25.67 47.92 -30.71
N LYS A 26 26.87 47.48 -31.16
CA LYS A 26 28.14 48.18 -30.87
C LYS A 26 28.14 49.60 -31.45
N LYS A 27 27.57 49.79 -32.64
CA LYS A 27 27.48 51.09 -33.31
C LYS A 27 26.58 52.07 -32.54
N LEU A 28 25.42 51.61 -32.07
CA LEU A 28 24.53 52.40 -31.20
C LEU A 28 25.18 52.72 -29.83
N TYR A 29 25.99 51.81 -29.29
CA TYR A 29 26.70 52.03 -28.03
C TYR A 29 27.86 53.04 -28.20
N GLN A 30 28.63 52.97 -29.30
CA GLN A 30 29.68 53.92 -29.64
C GLN A 30 29.13 55.34 -29.90
N GLU A 31 27.96 55.46 -30.54
CA GLU A 31 27.27 56.75 -30.72
C GLU A 31 26.81 57.36 -29.37
N LEU A 32 26.48 56.53 -28.37
CA LEU A 32 26.06 57.03 -27.06
C LEU A 32 27.21 57.43 -26.14
N HIS A 33 28.42 56.87 -26.33
CA HIS A 33 29.49 56.96 -25.32
C HIS A 33 30.77 57.71 -25.72
N GLY A 34 30.95 58.13 -26.97
CA GLY A 34 32.09 58.96 -27.37
C GLY A 34 33.42 58.21 -27.39
N GLU A 35 34.34 58.69 -28.24
CA GLU A 35 35.59 58.04 -28.64
C GLU A 35 36.45 57.60 -27.44
N ILE A 36 36.46 56.30 -27.18
CA ILE A 36 37.47 55.63 -26.37
C ILE A 36 38.37 54.88 -27.35
N GLU A 37 39.58 55.39 -27.58
CA GLU A 37 40.64 54.70 -28.31
C GLU A 37 41.07 53.48 -27.47
N LEU A 38 40.71 52.28 -27.91
CA LEU A 38 41.22 51.03 -27.36
C LEU A 38 42.36 50.55 -28.26
N GLU A 39 43.56 50.45 -27.70
CA GLU A 39 44.73 49.88 -28.37
C GLU A 39 44.52 48.37 -28.60
N GLU A 40 44.45 47.96 -29.87
CA GLU A 40 44.36 46.57 -30.29
C GLU A 40 45.73 45.89 -30.14
N ASN A 41 45.90 45.13 -29.06
CA ASN A 41 47.04 44.23 -28.90
C ASN A 41 46.55 42.80 -29.17
N SER A 42 46.65 42.36 -30.41
CA SER A 42 46.13 41.08 -30.91
C SER A 42 47.00 39.90 -30.48
N ASN A 43 46.54 39.17 -29.48
CA ASN A 43 47.09 37.86 -29.09
C ASN A 43 46.07 36.81 -29.55
N GLU A 44 46.23 36.27 -30.78
CA GLU A 44 45.28 35.34 -31.43
C GLU A 44 45.00 34.04 -30.63
N ASN A 45 45.79 33.77 -29.58
CA ASN A 45 45.64 32.60 -28.71
C ASN A 45 44.64 32.80 -27.55
N GLU A 46 44.30 34.04 -27.16
CA GLU A 46 43.31 34.29 -26.10
C GLU A 46 41.86 34.20 -26.64
N GLN A 47 41.65 34.51 -27.92
CA GLN A 47 40.32 34.53 -28.53
C GLN A 47 39.73 33.12 -28.71
N GLU A 48 40.56 32.10 -28.98
CA GLU A 48 40.09 30.70 -29.06
C GLU A 48 39.74 30.10 -27.67
N GLN A 49 40.21 30.71 -26.59
CA GLN A 49 39.92 30.28 -25.23
C GLN A 49 38.59 30.88 -24.72
N GLU A 50 38.27 32.12 -25.10
CA GLU A 50 36.99 32.77 -24.78
C GLU A 50 35.80 32.14 -25.53
N ASP A 51 36.00 31.70 -26.79
CA ASP A 51 34.95 31.04 -27.58
C ASP A 51 34.51 29.70 -26.95
N LYS A 52 35.43 28.94 -26.33
CA LYS A 52 35.12 27.67 -25.65
C LYS A 52 34.34 27.86 -24.35
N GLU A 53 34.57 28.97 -23.64
CA GLU A 53 33.86 29.29 -22.40
C GLU A 53 32.42 29.79 -22.69
N CYS A 54 32.22 30.47 -23.84
CA CYS A 54 30.88 30.87 -24.30
C CYS A 54 30.01 29.69 -24.77
N GLU A 55 30.58 28.62 -25.33
CA GLU A 55 29.81 27.43 -25.72
C GLU A 55 29.34 26.60 -24.53
N ALA A 56 30.18 26.46 -23.50
CA ALA A 56 29.85 25.71 -22.29
C ALA A 56 28.63 26.30 -21.55
N THR A 57 28.56 27.63 -21.44
CA THR A 57 27.45 28.33 -20.77
C THR A 57 26.11 28.15 -21.50
N LYS A 58 26.10 28.17 -22.84
CA LYS A 58 24.88 27.91 -23.64
C LYS A 58 24.32 26.52 -23.42
N GLN A 59 25.18 25.51 -23.27
CA GLN A 59 24.73 24.13 -23.04
C GLN A 59 24.10 23.98 -21.64
N ASP A 60 24.68 24.60 -20.62
CA ASP A 60 24.14 24.57 -19.25
C ASP A 60 22.78 25.26 -19.15
N GLU A 61 22.59 26.38 -19.84
CA GLU A 61 21.28 27.06 -19.91
C GLU A 61 20.21 26.17 -20.55
N GLN A 62 20.53 25.46 -21.64
CA GLN A 62 19.60 24.54 -22.28
C GLN A 62 19.24 23.38 -21.34
N ILE A 63 20.22 22.81 -20.63
CA ILE A 63 20.00 21.75 -19.64
C ILE A 63 19.11 22.26 -18.50
N TYR A 64 19.36 23.47 -18.00
CA TYR A 64 18.56 24.09 -16.95
C TYR A 64 17.11 24.27 -17.40
N MET A 65 16.88 24.81 -18.59
CA MET A 65 15.53 25.01 -19.12
C MET A 65 14.80 23.67 -19.35
N ALA A 66 15.49 22.65 -19.87
CA ALA A 66 14.93 21.31 -20.02
C ALA A 66 14.54 20.70 -18.65
N LYS A 67 15.33 20.96 -17.61
CA LYS A 67 15.06 20.53 -16.24
C LYS A 67 13.83 21.24 -15.66
N GLN A 68 13.71 22.56 -15.85
CA GLN A 68 12.53 23.33 -15.41
C GLN A 68 11.25 22.87 -16.13
N LEU A 69 11.33 22.61 -17.45
CA LEU A 69 10.21 22.09 -18.21
C LEU A 69 9.77 20.71 -17.70
N SER A 70 10.73 19.81 -17.46
CA SER A 70 10.46 18.48 -16.92
C SER A 70 9.81 18.53 -15.54
N LYS A 71 10.20 19.51 -14.71
CA LYS A 71 9.59 19.75 -13.39
C LYS A 71 8.11 20.10 -13.52
N VAL A 72 7.78 21.08 -14.36
CA VAL A 72 6.38 21.53 -14.57
C VAL A 72 5.50 20.40 -15.10
N VAL A 73 5.99 19.60 -16.05
CA VAL A 73 5.25 18.46 -16.60
C VAL A 73 4.95 17.41 -15.54
N LEU A 74 5.91 17.10 -14.66
CA LEU A 74 5.69 16.14 -13.57
C LEU A 74 4.71 16.67 -12.52
N GLU A 75 4.75 17.97 -12.19
CA GLU A 75 3.80 18.59 -11.27
C GLU A 75 2.37 18.45 -11.78
N GLU A 76 2.13 18.73 -13.07
CA GLU A 76 0.81 18.55 -13.70
C GLU A 76 0.34 17.09 -13.66
N GLN A 77 1.24 16.13 -13.93
CA GLN A 77 0.91 14.71 -13.88
C GLN A 77 0.57 14.24 -12.46
N ILE A 78 1.30 14.73 -11.46
CA ILE A 78 1.05 14.44 -10.03
C ILE A 78 -0.32 14.99 -9.62
N GLU A 79 -0.64 16.24 -9.98
CA GLU A 79 -1.93 16.85 -9.68
C GLU A 79 -3.08 16.06 -10.33
N LYS A 80 -2.96 15.70 -11.61
CA LYS A 80 -3.97 14.93 -12.35
C LYS A 80 -4.25 13.57 -11.71
N ILE A 81 -3.21 12.83 -11.32
CA ILE A 81 -3.37 11.53 -10.66
C ILE A 81 -3.98 11.70 -9.27
N THR A 82 -3.53 12.69 -8.51
CA THR A 82 -4.06 12.97 -7.16
C THR A 82 -5.55 13.29 -7.21
N LYS A 83 -5.99 14.09 -8.19
CA LYS A 83 -7.41 14.38 -8.43
C LYS A 83 -8.19 13.11 -8.77
N ARG A 84 -7.71 12.28 -9.69
CA ARG A 84 -8.38 11.02 -10.07
C ARG A 84 -8.50 10.06 -8.88
N LEU A 85 -7.47 9.99 -8.02
CA LEU A 85 -7.53 9.21 -6.77
C LEU A 85 -8.61 9.73 -5.83
N SER A 86 -8.72 11.05 -5.66
CA SER A 86 -9.80 11.67 -4.89
C SER A 86 -11.18 11.29 -5.44
N ASP A 87 -11.37 11.39 -6.75
CA ASP A 87 -12.65 11.03 -7.40
C ASP A 87 -13.00 9.55 -7.21
N ILE A 88 -12.01 8.64 -7.37
CA ILE A 88 -12.20 7.20 -7.15
C ILE A 88 -12.60 6.91 -5.71
N ASN A 89 -11.98 7.58 -4.72
CA ASN A 89 -12.33 7.38 -3.32
C ASN A 89 -13.78 7.82 -3.04
N VAL A 90 -14.24 8.93 -3.61
CA VAL A 90 -15.65 9.35 -3.51
C VAL A 90 -16.58 8.31 -4.14
N GLN A 91 -16.21 7.75 -5.29
CA GLN A 91 -17.00 6.69 -5.94
C GLN A 91 -17.07 5.43 -5.08
N ILE A 92 -15.95 4.98 -4.51
CA ILE A 92 -15.89 3.84 -3.59
C ILE A 92 -16.82 4.06 -2.39
N GLU A 93 -16.78 5.22 -1.74
CA GLU A 93 -17.65 5.51 -0.60
C GLU A 93 -19.13 5.60 -0.99
N SER A 94 -19.43 6.18 -2.15
CA SER A 94 -20.82 6.21 -2.66
C SER A 94 -21.35 4.81 -2.97
N LEU A 95 -20.52 3.93 -3.54
CA LEU A 95 -20.89 2.54 -3.81
C LEU A 95 -21.04 1.74 -2.52
N LYS A 96 -20.19 1.98 -1.51
CA LYS A 96 -20.34 1.38 -0.18
C LYS A 96 -21.68 1.73 0.47
N TYR A 97 -22.11 2.98 0.35
CA TYR A 97 -23.39 3.43 0.89
C TYR A 97 -24.59 2.87 0.09
N ASN A 98 -24.44 2.76 -1.23
CA ASN A 98 -25.50 2.25 -2.11
C ASN A 98 -25.56 0.72 -2.19
N MET A 99 -24.53 0.02 -1.70
CA MET A 99 -24.65 -1.42 -1.44
C MET A 99 -25.77 -1.58 -0.40
N PRO A 100 -26.85 -2.32 -0.71
CA PRO A 100 -27.95 -2.49 0.21
C PRO A 100 -27.40 -3.02 1.52
N THR A 101 -27.34 -2.16 2.54
CA THR A 101 -27.16 -2.58 3.92
C THR A 101 -28.39 -3.41 4.21
N ASN A 102 -28.23 -4.74 4.14
CA ASN A 102 -29.31 -5.69 4.08
C ASN A 102 -29.99 -5.87 5.46
N GLU A 103 -30.24 -4.76 6.17
CA GLU A 103 -31.08 -4.71 7.37
C GLU A 103 -32.49 -5.28 7.11
N LYS A 104 -32.90 -5.40 5.84
CA LYS A 104 -34.21 -5.95 5.44
C LYS A 104 -34.19 -7.37 4.88
N SER A 105 -33.03 -8.02 4.70
CA SER A 105 -32.96 -9.38 4.13
C SER A 105 -32.46 -10.44 5.10
N ASP A 106 -31.95 -10.06 6.26
CA ASP A 106 -31.33 -11.03 7.16
C ASP A 106 -32.39 -11.56 8.12
N GLU A 107 -33.07 -12.64 7.71
CA GLU A 107 -33.78 -13.58 8.61
C GLU A 107 -32.92 -13.92 9.85
N CYS A 108 -31.59 -13.80 9.71
CA CYS A 108 -30.60 -13.95 10.76
C CYS A 108 -30.76 -12.95 11.92
N ILE A 109 -31.22 -11.71 11.69
CA ILE A 109 -31.30 -10.64 12.73
C ILE A 109 -32.30 -11.00 13.85
N GLU A 110 -33.26 -11.88 13.56
CA GLU A 110 -34.24 -12.35 14.55
C GLU A 110 -33.59 -13.23 15.63
N PHE A 111 -32.48 -13.91 15.32
CA PHE A 111 -31.77 -14.74 16.28
C PHE A 111 -30.88 -13.89 17.19
N LYS A 112 -31.22 -13.87 18.48
CA LYS A 112 -30.49 -13.13 19.53
C LYS A 112 -29.44 -13.98 20.24
N ASP A 113 -29.42 -15.27 19.97
CA ASP A 113 -28.46 -16.21 20.52
C ASP A 113 -27.75 -16.99 19.43
N CYS A 114 -26.51 -17.33 19.74
CA CYS A 114 -25.61 -18.03 18.85
C CYS A 114 -26.14 -19.41 18.41
N ALA A 115 -26.76 -20.16 19.33
CA ALA A 115 -27.27 -21.50 19.04
C ALA A 115 -28.47 -21.46 18.06
N ALA A 116 -29.36 -20.49 18.18
CA ALA A 116 -30.45 -20.27 17.25
C ALA A 116 -29.94 -19.77 15.90
N CYS A 117 -28.95 -18.87 15.92
CA CYS A 117 -28.33 -18.31 14.73
C CYS A 117 -27.67 -19.40 13.85
N THR A 118 -26.82 -20.23 14.46
CA THR A 118 -26.00 -21.20 13.73
C THR A 118 -26.81 -22.42 13.28
N LYS A 119 -28.04 -22.62 13.77
CA LYS A 119 -28.97 -23.63 13.22
C LYS A 119 -29.39 -23.34 11.78
N ASN A 120 -29.37 -22.07 11.36
CA ASN A 120 -29.68 -21.70 9.98
C ASN A 120 -28.39 -21.69 9.14
N ALA A 121 -28.33 -22.53 8.11
CA ALA A 121 -27.18 -22.64 7.21
C ALA A 121 -26.93 -21.38 6.34
N LYS A 122 -27.81 -20.36 6.40
CA LYS A 122 -27.60 -19.06 5.75
C LYS A 122 -27.09 -17.98 6.72
N CYS A 123 -26.89 -18.33 7.99
CA CYS A 123 -26.52 -17.43 9.05
C CYS A 123 -25.25 -17.89 9.75
N GLY A 124 -24.54 -16.93 10.35
CA GLY A 124 -23.48 -17.22 11.30
C GLY A 124 -23.42 -16.18 12.40
N TRP A 125 -22.81 -16.57 13.52
CA TRP A 125 -22.77 -15.78 14.73
C TRP A 125 -21.46 -15.01 14.84
N CYS A 126 -21.55 -13.72 15.10
CA CYS A 126 -20.41 -12.86 15.35
C CYS A 126 -20.24 -12.67 16.85
N SER A 127 -19.30 -13.42 17.42
CA SER A 127 -19.21 -13.61 18.88
C SER A 127 -18.82 -12.34 19.64
N MET A 128 -18.01 -11.47 19.03
CA MET A 128 -17.56 -10.23 19.67
C MET A 128 -18.64 -9.14 19.60
N GLU A 129 -19.41 -9.13 18.53
CA GLU A 129 -20.50 -8.18 18.27
C GLU A 129 -21.86 -8.67 18.80
N GLU A 130 -21.92 -9.89 19.33
CA GLU A 130 -23.11 -10.57 19.85
C GLU A 130 -24.33 -10.48 18.92
N LYS A 131 -24.09 -10.66 17.61
CA LYS A 131 -25.13 -10.56 16.58
C LYS A 131 -25.06 -11.72 15.60
N CYS A 132 -26.24 -12.14 15.14
CA CYS A 132 -26.39 -13.08 14.05
C CYS A 132 -26.44 -12.34 12.71
N VAL A 133 -25.71 -12.82 11.72
CA VAL A 133 -25.57 -12.15 10.42
C VAL A 133 -25.64 -13.16 9.28
N ALA A 134 -26.09 -12.75 8.09
CA ALA A 134 -26.05 -13.64 6.94
C ALA A 134 -24.62 -13.99 6.51
N GLY A 135 -24.41 -15.25 6.20
CA GLY A 135 -23.11 -15.79 5.81
C GLY A 135 -23.15 -17.26 5.46
N ASP A 136 -21.99 -17.79 5.09
CA ASP A 136 -21.76 -19.20 4.77
C ASP A 136 -20.67 -19.79 5.69
N ASN A 137 -20.16 -20.98 5.38
CA ASN A 137 -19.06 -21.61 6.12
C ASN A 137 -17.71 -20.90 6.01
N ILE A 138 -17.60 -19.86 5.18
CA ILE A 138 -16.36 -19.16 4.91
C ILE A 138 -16.31 -17.85 5.70
N ALA A 139 -17.34 -17.01 5.58
CA ALA A 139 -17.47 -15.76 6.36
C ALA A 139 -18.86 -15.11 6.17
N PRO A 140 -19.17 -14.06 6.95
CA PRO A 140 -20.37 -13.25 6.71
C PRO A 140 -20.35 -12.62 5.31
N PHE A 141 -21.54 -12.37 4.75
CA PHE A 141 -21.67 -11.75 3.43
C PHE A 141 -21.54 -10.23 3.45
N TYR A 142 -22.13 -9.57 4.46
CA TYR A 142 -22.33 -8.11 4.44
C TYR A 142 -21.65 -7.36 5.60
N THR A 143 -21.06 -8.08 6.55
CA THR A 143 -20.35 -7.49 7.68
C THR A 143 -18.99 -8.13 7.82
N MET A 144 -18.07 -7.43 8.47
CA MET A 144 -16.87 -8.05 9.00
C MET A 144 -17.16 -8.51 10.43
N CYS A 145 -16.72 -9.72 10.77
CA CYS A 145 -16.80 -10.25 12.13
C CYS A 145 -15.45 -10.83 12.49
N ASN A 146 -14.92 -10.44 13.65
CA ASN A 146 -13.60 -10.90 14.09
C ASN A 146 -13.61 -12.40 14.41
N PHE A 147 -14.70 -12.85 15.05
CA PHE A 147 -14.94 -14.22 15.49
C PHE A 147 -16.28 -14.72 14.95
N TYR A 148 -16.24 -15.31 13.77
CA TYR A 148 -17.41 -15.80 13.06
C TYR A 148 -17.57 -17.30 13.24
N ASN A 149 -18.69 -17.73 13.81
CA ASN A 149 -19.05 -19.13 13.96
C ASN A 149 -20.18 -19.50 12.98
N TYR A 150 -20.04 -20.65 12.33
CA TYR A 150 -21.01 -21.13 11.33
C TYR A 150 -21.37 -22.58 11.62
N LEU A 151 -22.66 -22.91 11.67
CA LEU A 151 -23.22 -24.22 12.05
C LEU A 151 -22.92 -24.74 13.46
N TYR A 152 -21.89 -24.23 14.12
CA TYR A 152 -21.57 -24.51 15.52
C TYR A 152 -21.53 -23.22 16.32
N CYS A 153 -21.78 -23.32 17.62
CA CYS A 153 -21.67 -22.20 18.51
C CYS A 153 -20.51 -22.41 19.49
N ALA A 154 -19.47 -21.59 19.40
CA ALA A 154 -18.37 -21.69 20.35
C ALA A 154 -18.77 -21.29 21.78
N GLY A 155 -19.92 -20.61 21.97
CA GLY A 155 -20.48 -20.26 23.27
C GLY A 155 -19.53 -19.40 24.12
N GLU A 156 -19.65 -19.49 25.45
CA GLU A 156 -18.72 -18.81 26.37
C GLU A 156 -17.29 -19.36 26.26
N CYS A 157 -17.15 -20.58 25.76
CA CYS A 157 -15.87 -21.27 25.59
C CYS A 157 -14.98 -20.60 24.53
N ALA A 158 -15.56 -19.80 23.62
CA ALA A 158 -14.83 -19.02 22.62
C ALA A 158 -13.77 -18.08 23.22
N ARG A 159 -13.90 -17.71 24.52
CA ARG A 159 -12.92 -16.88 25.23
C ARG A 159 -11.56 -17.56 25.42
N TYR A 160 -11.51 -18.89 25.32
CA TYR A 160 -10.28 -19.65 25.48
C TYR A 160 -9.59 -19.83 24.14
N VAL A 161 -8.42 -19.20 24.00
CA VAL A 161 -7.62 -19.20 22.76
C VAL A 161 -6.66 -20.39 22.66
N ASP A 162 -6.47 -21.12 23.76
CA ASP A 162 -5.57 -22.25 23.87
C ASP A 162 -6.28 -23.48 24.46
N CYS A 163 -5.82 -24.66 24.03
CA CYS A 163 -6.36 -25.94 24.46
C CYS A 163 -6.31 -26.09 25.98
N ASP A 164 -5.19 -25.73 26.61
CA ASP A 164 -4.98 -25.92 28.05
C ASP A 164 -5.98 -25.13 28.90
N SER A 165 -6.32 -23.90 28.49
CA SER A 165 -7.31 -23.07 29.16
C SER A 165 -8.73 -23.53 28.83
N CYS A 166 -8.97 -24.01 27.61
CA CYS A 166 -10.25 -24.54 27.19
C CYS A 166 -10.64 -25.79 27.98
N VAL A 167 -9.76 -26.80 28.05
CA VAL A 167 -10.07 -28.10 28.68
C VAL A 167 -10.14 -28.04 30.20
N LYS A 168 -9.74 -26.92 30.82
CA LYS A 168 -9.92 -26.68 32.27
C LYS A 168 -11.36 -26.41 32.63
N ASP A 169 -12.15 -25.87 31.71
CA ASP A 169 -13.58 -25.69 31.90
C ASP A 169 -14.31 -26.95 31.44
N THR A 170 -14.99 -27.62 32.36
CA THR A 170 -15.69 -28.88 32.09
C THR A 170 -16.88 -28.70 31.14
N ALA A 171 -17.36 -27.47 30.95
CA ALA A 171 -18.38 -27.15 29.97
C ALA A 171 -17.82 -26.95 28.55
N CYS A 172 -16.50 -26.97 28.39
CA CYS A 172 -15.82 -26.67 27.14
C CYS A 172 -15.00 -27.86 26.63
N GLY A 173 -14.86 -27.94 25.30
CA GLY A 173 -14.03 -28.92 24.61
C GLY A 173 -13.15 -28.24 23.57
N TRP A 174 -11.91 -28.72 23.43
CA TRP A 174 -11.03 -28.25 22.38
C TRP A 174 -11.20 -29.10 21.13
N CYS A 175 -11.42 -28.44 19.99
CA CYS A 175 -11.65 -29.11 18.73
C CYS A 175 -10.56 -28.75 17.74
N GLU A 176 -9.95 -29.79 17.19
CA GLU A 176 -8.91 -29.70 16.18
C GLU A 176 -9.31 -30.61 15.03
N ASP A 177 -10.00 -30.05 14.05
CA ASP A 177 -10.33 -30.79 12.85
C ASP A 177 -9.19 -30.65 11.82
N GLN A 178 -8.80 -31.76 11.21
CA GLN A 178 -8.01 -31.78 9.99
C GLN A 178 -8.82 -32.54 8.95
N PRO A 179 -9.13 -31.96 7.77
CA PRO A 179 -8.49 -30.79 7.13
C PRO A 179 -9.19 -29.44 7.35
N HIS A 180 -10.31 -29.40 8.08
CA HIS A 180 -11.08 -28.16 8.26
C HIS A 180 -10.51 -27.37 9.44
N ILE A 181 -9.96 -26.20 9.14
CA ILE A 181 -9.19 -25.30 10.04
C ILE A 181 -10.05 -24.73 11.18
N ILE A 182 -10.66 -25.57 11.99
CA ILE A 182 -11.33 -25.18 13.23
C ILE A 182 -10.43 -25.68 14.34
N ILE A 183 -9.59 -24.76 14.82
CA ILE A 183 -8.75 -24.91 16.00
C ILE A 183 -9.31 -23.92 17.01
N SER A 184 -10.35 -24.33 17.72
CA SER A 184 -11.03 -23.46 18.68
C SER A 184 -11.65 -24.23 19.82
N CYS A 185 -11.81 -23.54 20.94
CA CYS A 185 -12.58 -24.02 22.07
C CYS A 185 -14.08 -23.86 21.78
N VAL A 186 -14.86 -24.90 22.02
CA VAL A 186 -16.32 -24.87 21.84
C VAL A 186 -17.02 -25.33 23.11
N GLN A 187 -18.27 -24.89 23.26
CA GLN A 187 -19.11 -25.32 24.36
C GLN A 187 -19.69 -26.71 24.09
N LEU A 188 -19.73 -27.56 25.11
CA LEU A 188 -20.30 -28.89 25.04
C LEU A 188 -21.79 -28.81 25.36
N ASP A 189 -22.61 -29.26 24.43
CA ASP A 189 -24.05 -29.42 24.67
C ASP A 189 -24.29 -30.66 25.54
N SER A 190 -25.48 -30.77 26.15
CA SER A 190 -25.92 -31.98 26.87
C SER A 190 -25.91 -33.25 26.01
N ASP A 191 -25.92 -33.09 24.69
CA ASP A 191 -25.86 -34.18 23.72
C ASP A 191 -24.41 -34.57 23.34
N GLY A 192 -23.41 -33.87 23.88
CA GLY A 192 -22.00 -34.29 23.91
C GLY A 192 -21.23 -34.27 22.59
N ILE A 193 -21.80 -33.76 21.48
CA ILE A 193 -21.13 -33.80 20.18
C ILE A 193 -21.46 -32.57 19.33
N GLN A 194 -20.52 -31.61 19.24
CA GLN A 194 -20.45 -30.64 18.13
C GLN A 194 -19.13 -30.70 17.34
N CYS A 195 -18.17 -31.54 17.74
CA CYS A 195 -16.87 -31.59 17.09
C CYS A 195 -16.68 -32.85 16.23
N PRO A 196 -16.24 -32.71 14.97
CA PRO A 196 -15.96 -33.84 14.10
C PRO A 196 -14.76 -34.62 14.64
N GLN A 197 -15.01 -35.90 14.98
CA GLN A 197 -14.13 -37.04 15.32
C GLN A 197 -12.88 -36.88 16.21
N ASN A 198 -12.23 -35.72 16.29
CA ASN A 198 -11.03 -35.46 17.08
C ASN A 198 -11.26 -34.29 18.04
N TYR A 199 -11.82 -34.58 19.22
CA TYR A 199 -12.00 -33.58 20.27
C TYR A 199 -11.34 -34.04 21.58
N LEU A 200 -10.97 -33.07 22.41
CA LEU A 200 -10.45 -33.28 23.76
C LEU A 200 -11.44 -32.70 24.78
N ILE A 201 -12.01 -33.57 25.62
CA ILE A 201 -12.86 -33.19 26.75
C ILE A 201 -12.12 -33.57 28.03
N GLY A 202 -11.95 -32.62 28.96
CA GLY A 202 -11.85 -32.84 30.41
C GLY A 202 -10.75 -33.76 30.97
N ASP A 203 -9.98 -34.45 30.14
CA ASP A 203 -9.04 -35.50 30.56
C ASP A 203 -7.65 -34.94 30.97
N GLY A 204 -7.59 -33.65 31.28
CA GLY A 204 -6.37 -32.93 31.66
C GLY A 204 -5.59 -32.36 30.48
N ALA A 205 -4.85 -31.28 30.75
CA ALA A 205 -4.04 -30.55 29.77
C ALA A 205 -2.98 -31.43 29.07
N ASP A 206 -2.67 -32.61 29.61
CA ASP A 206 -1.64 -33.51 29.10
C ASP A 206 -1.96 -34.11 27.72
N LYS A 207 -3.22 -34.05 27.28
CA LYS A 207 -3.66 -34.52 25.95
C LYS A 207 -3.72 -33.42 24.90
N CYS A 208 -3.55 -32.16 25.29
CA CYS A 208 -3.49 -31.07 24.32
C CYS A 208 -2.27 -31.26 23.40
N PRO A 209 -2.44 -31.11 22.07
CA PRO A 209 -1.32 -31.22 21.17
C PRO A 209 -0.32 -30.14 21.55
N LYS A 210 0.87 -30.56 21.99
CA LYS A 210 1.97 -29.63 22.21
C LYS A 210 2.24 -28.98 20.87
N ARG A 211 1.87 -27.70 20.71
CA ARG A 211 2.27 -26.92 19.52
C ARG A 211 3.78 -27.07 19.43
N GLN A 212 4.25 -27.89 18.49
CA GLN A 212 5.59 -27.72 17.99
C GLN A 212 5.54 -26.35 17.36
N LEU A 213 6.07 -25.35 18.05
CA LEU A 213 6.39 -24.07 17.43
C LEU A 213 7.18 -24.44 16.18
N ILE A 214 6.53 -24.37 15.03
CA ILE A 214 7.24 -24.34 13.76
C ILE A 214 7.93 -22.99 13.82
N VAL A 215 9.09 -22.97 14.47
CA VAL A 215 10.09 -21.94 14.29
C VAL A 215 10.39 -22.05 12.82
N LEU A 216 9.72 -21.24 12.00
CA LEU A 216 10.11 -20.97 10.63
C LEU A 216 11.52 -20.42 10.77
N LYS A 217 12.52 -21.31 10.74
CA LYS A 217 13.92 -20.96 10.58
C LYS A 217 13.94 -20.23 9.26
N THR A 218 13.92 -18.91 9.34
CA THR A 218 14.14 -18.04 8.21
C THR A 218 15.51 -18.45 7.69
N VAL A 219 15.54 -19.21 6.60
CA VAL A 219 16.76 -19.50 5.87
C VAL A 219 17.15 -18.19 5.22
N ASN A 220 17.78 -17.32 6.01
CA ASN A 220 18.49 -16.16 5.52
C ASN A 220 19.73 -16.70 4.81
N ASN A 221 19.55 -17.09 3.54
CA ASN A 221 20.65 -17.25 2.60
C ASN A 221 21.17 -15.84 2.24
N LYS A 222 21.86 -15.21 3.19
CA LYS A 222 22.72 -14.07 2.93
C LYS A 222 24.13 -14.51 3.28
N LYS A 223 24.90 -14.90 2.27
CA LYS A 223 26.36 -14.97 2.31
C LYS A 223 26.88 -13.63 2.87
N ARG A 224 27.11 -13.57 4.17
CA ARG A 224 27.83 -12.49 4.83
C ARG A 224 29.18 -13.07 5.19
N LYS A 225 30.24 -12.48 4.63
CA LYS A 225 31.62 -12.75 4.99
C LYS A 225 31.78 -12.59 6.50
N GLU A 226 32.48 -13.55 7.08
CA GLU A 226 32.84 -13.61 8.49
C GLU A 226 33.52 -12.31 8.92
N THR A 227 32.94 -11.64 9.91
CA THR A 227 33.64 -10.69 10.77
C THR A 227 33.36 -11.08 12.21
N LYS A 228 34.42 -11.04 13.02
CA LYS A 228 34.56 -11.67 14.33
C LYS A 228 33.64 -11.04 15.39
N ALA A 229 33.03 -11.95 16.15
CA ALA A 229 32.70 -11.93 17.57
C ALA A 229 32.56 -10.59 18.30
N GLU A 230 31.32 -10.25 18.68
CA GLU A 230 30.98 -9.68 19.99
C GLU A 230 29.64 -10.28 20.50
N GLU A 231 29.57 -10.48 21.82
CA GLU A 231 28.54 -11.18 22.60
C GLU A 231 27.24 -10.36 22.85
N PRO A 232 26.15 -10.99 23.31
CA PRO A 232 24.80 -10.48 23.11
C PRO A 232 24.26 -9.64 24.28
N ASN A 233 23.58 -8.55 23.96
CA ASN A 233 22.69 -7.87 24.90
C ASN A 233 21.22 -8.16 24.54
N ASN A 234 20.60 -8.94 25.40
CA ASN A 234 19.21 -9.37 25.40
C ASN A 234 18.28 -8.20 25.77
N LYS A 235 17.27 -7.90 24.92
CA LYS A 235 16.00 -7.28 25.33
C LYS A 235 14.94 -7.37 24.22
N ASN A 236 13.88 -8.13 24.52
CA ASN A 236 12.46 -7.99 24.14
C ASN A 236 12.09 -7.60 22.69
N SER A 237 11.56 -8.59 21.95
CA SER A 237 10.77 -8.39 20.73
C SER A 237 9.47 -9.20 20.80
N GLU A 238 8.45 -8.66 21.50
CA GLU A 238 7.08 -9.18 21.55
C GLU A 238 6.12 -8.50 20.55
N ARG A 239 6.62 -7.83 19.50
CA ARG A 239 5.79 -6.98 18.61
C ARG A 239 5.77 -7.43 17.14
N GLY A 240 5.47 -8.71 16.88
CA GLY A 240 5.53 -9.26 15.52
C GLY A 240 4.42 -10.23 15.09
N TRP A 241 3.38 -10.45 15.91
CA TRP A 241 2.37 -11.47 15.62
C TRP A 241 1.09 -10.94 14.95
N GLU A 242 0.76 -9.65 15.13
CA GLU A 242 -0.49 -9.07 14.62
C GLU A 242 -0.48 -8.87 13.09
N ASP A 243 0.66 -8.49 12.51
CA ASP A 243 0.75 -8.14 11.09
C ASP A 243 0.63 -9.36 10.14
N ASN A 244 1.07 -10.53 10.60
CA ASN A 244 1.10 -11.73 9.76
C ASN A 244 -0.28 -12.42 9.67
N TYR A 245 -1.12 -12.25 10.69
CA TYR A 245 -2.48 -12.81 10.71
C TYR A 245 -3.44 -12.02 9.80
N VAL A 246 -3.21 -10.71 9.64
CA VAL A 246 -3.99 -9.82 8.76
C VAL A 246 -3.72 -10.12 7.27
N PHE A 247 -2.46 -10.39 6.90
CA PHE A 247 -2.08 -10.65 5.50
C PHE A 247 -2.68 -11.94 4.91
N VAL A 248 -2.76 -13.03 5.70
CA VAL A 248 -3.36 -14.30 5.25
C VAL A 248 -4.87 -14.16 5.02
N ARG A 249 -5.56 -13.26 5.74
CA ARG A 249 -7.00 -12.99 5.53
C ARG A 249 -7.27 -12.13 4.28
N GLN A 250 -6.46 -11.12 3.99
CA GLN A 250 -6.65 -10.25 2.82
C GLN A 250 -6.43 -10.98 1.48
N GLY A 251 -5.44 -11.87 1.40
CA GLY A 251 -5.21 -12.69 0.20
C GLY A 251 -6.40 -13.60 -0.14
N ARG A 252 -6.98 -14.25 0.88
CA ARG A 252 -8.13 -15.16 0.71
C ARG A 252 -9.43 -14.43 0.39
N TYR A 253 -9.60 -13.18 0.82
CA TYR A 253 -10.75 -12.36 0.41
C TYR A 253 -10.76 -12.14 -1.11
N LYS A 254 -9.59 -11.87 -1.71
CA LYS A 254 -9.46 -11.66 -3.17
C LYS A 254 -9.71 -12.95 -3.96
N GLU A 255 -9.19 -14.09 -3.51
CA GLU A 255 -9.46 -15.40 -4.12
C GLU A 255 -10.95 -15.79 -3.99
N ARG A 256 -11.61 -15.45 -2.89
CA ARG A 256 -13.04 -15.71 -2.65
C ARG A 256 -13.96 -14.86 -3.53
N MET A 257 -13.67 -13.56 -3.69
CA MET A 257 -14.45 -12.70 -4.59
C MET A 257 -14.40 -13.23 -6.04
N ASN A 258 -13.26 -13.80 -6.45
CA ASN A 258 -13.14 -14.49 -7.73
C ASN A 258 -13.97 -15.80 -7.80
N ALA A 259 -13.95 -16.63 -6.75
CA ALA A 259 -14.72 -17.88 -6.72
C ALA A 259 -16.25 -17.66 -6.66
N LEU A 260 -16.72 -16.62 -5.95
CA LEU A 260 -18.14 -16.22 -5.97
C LEU A 260 -18.56 -15.73 -7.36
N ARG A 261 -17.64 -15.10 -8.10
CA ARG A 261 -17.86 -14.65 -9.49
C ARG A 261 -18.04 -15.81 -10.47
N GLU A 262 -17.33 -16.92 -10.26
CA GLU A 262 -17.43 -18.11 -11.13
C GLU A 262 -18.71 -18.92 -10.89
N ASN A 263 -19.31 -18.81 -9.69
CA ASN A 263 -20.50 -19.57 -9.29
C ASN A 263 -21.81 -18.76 -9.29
N ALA A 264 -21.75 -17.43 -9.44
CA ALA A 264 -22.95 -16.60 -9.53
C ALA A 264 -23.68 -16.86 -10.86
N SER A 265 -24.89 -17.43 -10.78
CA SER A 265 -25.76 -17.65 -11.93
C SER A 265 -26.09 -16.32 -12.64
N PRO A 266 -26.21 -16.25 -13.98
CA PRO A 266 -26.24 -15.00 -14.75
C PRO A 266 -27.45 -14.09 -14.56
N SER A 267 -28.33 -14.35 -13.59
CA SER A 267 -29.59 -13.64 -13.41
C SER A 267 -29.48 -12.50 -12.39
N GLY A 268 -28.90 -11.37 -12.82
CA GLY A 268 -29.44 -10.04 -12.50
C GLY A 268 -28.94 -9.25 -11.28
N ALA A 269 -27.99 -9.73 -10.46
CA ALA A 269 -27.63 -9.04 -9.20
C ALA A 269 -26.19 -8.50 -9.07
N SER A 270 -25.32 -8.58 -10.09
CA SER A 270 -23.87 -8.33 -9.92
C SER A 270 -23.30 -7.02 -10.50
N VAL A 271 -24.15 -6.07 -10.89
CA VAL A 271 -23.64 -4.82 -11.51
C VAL A 271 -22.82 -3.97 -10.51
N GLY A 272 -23.14 -4.02 -9.21
CA GLY A 272 -22.46 -3.22 -8.19
C GLY A 272 -21.09 -3.74 -7.73
N THR A 273 -20.88 -5.06 -7.65
CA THR A 273 -19.64 -5.64 -7.12
C THR A 273 -18.48 -5.54 -8.10
N ASN A 274 -18.76 -5.74 -9.39
CA ASN A 274 -17.74 -5.64 -10.45
C ASN A 274 -17.17 -4.22 -10.60
N GLU A 275 -18.00 -3.19 -10.35
CA GLU A 275 -17.55 -1.80 -10.43
C GLU A 275 -16.67 -1.40 -9.25
N LEU A 276 -17.03 -1.85 -8.04
CA LEU A 276 -16.23 -1.57 -6.84
C LEU A 276 -14.83 -2.20 -6.94
N ASP A 277 -14.74 -3.44 -7.40
CA ASP A 277 -13.45 -4.12 -7.62
C ASP A 277 -12.61 -3.41 -8.68
N ARG A 278 -13.23 -2.98 -9.79
CA ARG A 278 -12.57 -2.19 -10.84
C ARG A 278 -11.98 -0.89 -10.30
N LEU A 279 -12.71 -0.19 -9.42
CA LEU A 279 -12.24 1.05 -8.80
C LEU A 279 -11.07 0.82 -7.84
N TYR A 280 -11.07 -0.27 -7.07
CA TYR A 280 -9.93 -0.62 -6.22
C TYR A 280 -8.66 -0.94 -7.03
N ASP A 281 -8.78 -1.70 -8.12
CA ASP A 281 -7.65 -2.02 -8.99
C ASP A 281 -7.12 -0.77 -9.73
N GLU A 282 -8.02 0.13 -10.16
CA GLU A 282 -7.65 1.42 -10.74
C GLU A 282 -6.90 2.29 -9.71
N ARG A 283 -7.41 2.38 -8.48
CA ARG A 283 -6.77 3.11 -7.37
C ARG A 283 -5.34 2.61 -7.14
N ALA A 284 -5.17 1.31 -6.99
CA ALA A 284 -3.85 0.69 -6.74
C ALA A 284 -2.86 0.95 -7.90
N THR A 285 -3.35 0.97 -9.13
CA THR A 285 -2.54 1.30 -10.32
C THR A 285 -2.09 2.77 -10.30
N LEU A 286 -3.00 3.68 -9.93
CA LEU A 286 -2.72 5.12 -9.85
C LEU A 286 -1.78 5.46 -8.70
N GLU A 287 -1.92 4.83 -7.53
CA GLU A 287 -1.00 4.98 -6.39
C GLU A 287 0.45 4.60 -6.78
N LYS A 288 0.62 3.50 -7.52
CA LYS A 288 1.95 3.10 -8.03
C LYS A 288 2.54 4.14 -8.98
N LYS A 289 1.72 4.71 -9.88
CA LYS A 289 2.16 5.77 -10.81
C LYS A 289 2.52 7.05 -10.06
N LEU A 290 1.70 7.47 -9.09
CA LEU A 290 1.95 8.63 -8.24
C LEU A 290 3.30 8.53 -7.53
N ASN A 291 3.56 7.39 -6.89
CA ASN A 291 4.83 7.14 -6.20
C ASN A 291 6.03 7.19 -7.17
N SER A 292 5.88 6.68 -8.39
CA SER A 292 6.91 6.78 -9.44
C SER A 292 7.21 8.23 -9.84
N TYR A 293 6.17 9.04 -10.08
CA TYR A 293 6.34 10.45 -10.44
C TYR A 293 6.90 11.30 -9.31
N GLN A 294 6.46 11.08 -8.07
CA GLN A 294 7.03 11.74 -6.90
C GLN A 294 8.53 11.41 -6.74
N LYS A 295 8.94 10.17 -7.02
CA LYS A 295 10.35 9.78 -7.01
C LYS A 295 11.16 10.49 -8.10
N GLN A 296 10.60 10.64 -9.30
CA GLN A 296 11.25 11.38 -10.40
C GLN A 296 11.36 12.87 -10.08
N TYR A 297 10.31 13.46 -9.52
CA TYR A 297 10.28 14.85 -9.10
C TYR A 297 11.36 15.15 -8.05
N LYS A 298 11.46 14.33 -7.00
CA LYS A 298 12.50 14.46 -5.97
C LYS A 298 13.92 14.43 -6.54
N LYS A 299 14.18 13.56 -7.52
CA LYS A 299 15.48 13.50 -8.22
C LYS A 299 15.79 14.80 -8.97
N LEU A 300 14.78 15.44 -9.59
CA LEU A 300 14.97 16.69 -10.31
C LEU A 300 15.19 17.88 -9.37
N VAL A 301 14.44 17.97 -8.27
CA VAL A 301 14.59 19.11 -7.34
C VAL A 301 15.93 19.09 -6.61
N GLY A 302 16.61 17.94 -6.56
CA GLY A 302 17.91 17.84 -5.91
C GLY A 302 17.79 17.79 -4.38
N GLU A 303 16.61 17.48 -3.84
CA GLU A 303 16.41 17.19 -2.41
C GLU A 303 17.06 15.87 -1.96
N GLY A 304 17.98 15.32 -2.75
CA GLY A 304 18.89 14.23 -2.36
C GLY A 304 20.16 14.76 -1.70
N GLY A 305 20.04 15.83 -0.91
CA GLY A 305 21.12 16.26 -0.04
C GLY A 305 21.39 15.21 1.03
N GLU A 306 22.63 14.73 1.05
CA GLU A 306 23.30 14.20 2.25
C GLU A 306 22.83 12.85 2.80
N ASP A 307 22.96 11.77 2.00
CA ASP A 307 23.45 10.49 2.54
C ASP A 307 24.87 10.21 2.02
N GLY A 308 25.67 11.26 1.86
CA GLY A 308 27.12 11.17 1.79
C GLY A 308 27.66 10.85 3.18
N GLN A 309 27.39 9.64 3.68
CA GLN A 309 28.27 9.05 4.68
C GLN A 309 29.58 8.75 3.95
N ASP A 310 30.55 9.63 4.16
CA ASP A 310 31.95 9.44 3.81
C ASP A 310 32.45 8.09 4.35
N GLU A 311 32.50 7.08 3.50
CA GLU A 311 33.38 5.93 3.65
C GLU A 311 34.81 6.39 3.32
N ASN A 312 35.42 7.19 4.19
CA ASN A 312 36.87 7.48 4.17
C ASN A 312 37.38 7.77 5.59
N ALA A 313 37.45 6.72 6.40
CA ALA A 313 38.35 6.53 7.55
C ALA A 313 38.44 5.00 7.67
N ASP A 314 39.55 4.32 7.41
CA ASP A 314 40.87 4.50 7.99
C ASP A 314 41.98 4.06 7.01
N GLU A 315 43.01 4.89 6.88
CA GLU A 315 44.38 4.51 6.48
C GLU A 315 45.28 4.55 7.73
#